data_AF-A0A2U3CDK1-F1
#
_entry.id   AF-A0A2U3CDK1-F1
#
_cell.length_a   1.000
_cell.length_b   1.000
_cell.length_c   1.000
_cell.angle_alpha   90.00
_cell.angle_beta   90.00
_cell.angle_gamma   90.00
#
_symmetry.space_group_name_H-M   'P 1'
#
loop_
_entity.id
_entity.type
_entity.pdbx_description
1 polymer ?
#
loop_
_entity_poly.entity_id
_entity_poly.type
_entity_poly.pdbx_seq_one_letter_code
_entity_poly.pdbx_strand_id
1 'polypeptide(L)'
;MFRNLPIIKPIEYTNSHLKPVEKQNIHLFCVQTHPDKLHPIPFSSEPLNEDMVYLFINDVLRKIFLWVGTTASIRSKFVGAHSAIVLQRKTGITYRVENIDEDHESADFRRTISVFEA
;
A
#
# COMPACT_ATOMS: atom_id res chain seq x y z
N MET A 1 13.01 43.62 21.44
CA MET A 1 12.56 43.08 22.74
C MET A 1 11.07 43.39 22.84
N PHE A 2 10.09 42.49 22.87
CA PHE A 2 10.00 41.06 23.19
C PHE A 2 9.13 40.37 22.11
N ARG A 3 9.33 39.07 21.90
CA ARG A 3 8.62 38.27 20.90
C ARG A 3 7.15 38.08 21.33
N ASN A 4 6.20 38.53 20.51
CA ASN A 4 4.82 38.07 20.60
C ASN A 4 4.78 36.62 20.09
N LEU A 5 4.84 35.66 21.02
CA LEU A 5 4.52 34.27 20.74
C LEU A 5 3.00 34.16 20.60
N PRO A 6 2.45 33.56 19.54
CA PRO A 6 1.01 33.35 19.44
C PRO A 6 0.55 32.44 20.59
N ILE A 7 -0.45 32.93 21.32
CA ILE A 7 -1.19 32.22 22.35
C ILE A 7 -1.76 30.95 21.72
N ILE A 8 -1.30 29.78 22.19
CA ILE A 8 -1.81 28.48 21.77
C ILE A 8 -3.27 28.41 22.20
N LYS A 9 -4.20 28.38 21.24
CA LYS A 9 -5.62 28.15 21.52
C LYS A 9 -5.82 26.72 22.05
N PRO A 10 -6.77 26.48 22.97
CA PRO A 10 -6.99 25.18 23.58
C PRO A 10 -7.31 24.14 22.52
N ILE A 11 -6.71 22.96 22.64
CA ILE A 11 -6.99 21.82 21.76
C ILE A 11 -8.35 21.24 22.20
N GLU A 12 -9.40 21.48 21.41
CA GLU A 12 -10.67 20.76 21.57
C GLU A 12 -10.52 19.35 20.99
N TYR A 13 -10.26 18.38 21.87
CA TYR A 13 -10.34 16.96 21.53
C TYR A 13 -11.80 16.52 21.55
N THR A 14 -12.44 16.43 20.38
CA THR A 14 -13.64 15.62 20.20
C THR A 14 -13.34 14.55 19.15
N ASN A 15 -13.46 13.28 19.57
CA ASN A 15 -13.10 12.02 18.89
C ASN A 15 -11.59 11.68 18.85
N SER A 16 -11.07 11.29 20.02
CA SER A 16 -9.66 11.11 20.40
C SER A 16 -8.89 9.89 19.84
N HIS A 17 -9.28 9.26 18.73
CA HIS A 17 -8.52 8.09 18.20
C HIS A 17 -8.28 8.06 16.69
N LEU A 18 -8.87 8.95 15.91
CA LEU A 18 -8.54 9.06 14.50
C LEU A 18 -7.58 10.23 14.34
N LYS A 19 -6.27 9.91 14.33
CA LYS A 19 -5.31 10.86 13.77
C LYS A 19 -5.76 11.15 12.35
N PRO A 20 -5.73 12.42 11.88
CA PRO A 20 -5.91 12.68 10.46
C PRO A 20 -4.89 11.79 9.74
N VAL A 21 -5.37 10.93 8.85
CA VAL A 21 -4.49 10.05 8.07
C VAL A 21 -3.61 10.99 7.26
N GLU A 22 -2.40 11.26 7.77
CA GLU A 22 -1.29 11.76 6.94
C GLU A 22 -1.39 10.98 5.65
N LYS A 23 -1.59 11.65 4.51
CA LYS A 23 -1.70 11.02 3.18
C LYS A 23 -0.68 9.90 3.12
N GLN A 24 -1.12 8.67 3.35
CA GLN A 24 -0.19 7.56 3.36
C GLN A 24 0.23 7.44 1.90
N ASN A 25 1.53 7.59 1.63
CA ASN A 25 2.09 7.40 0.30
C ASN A 25 2.00 5.92 -0.03
N ILE A 26 0.79 5.47 -0.39
CA ILE A 26 0.52 4.12 -0.82
C ILE A 26 0.48 4.16 -2.34
N HIS A 27 1.23 3.27 -2.97
CA HIS A 27 1.29 3.16 -4.43
C HIS A 27 0.82 1.78 -4.84
N LEU A 28 -0.20 1.73 -5.71
CA LEU A 28 -0.77 0.50 -6.26
C LEU A 28 -0.33 0.31 -7.71
N PHE A 29 0.10 -0.90 -8.04
CA PHE A 29 0.43 -1.31 -9.38
C PHE A 29 -0.24 -2.65 -9.72
N CYS A 30 -0.74 -2.80 -10.94
CA CYS A 30 -1.09 -4.11 -11.48
C CYS A 30 0.13 -4.70 -12.20
N VAL A 31 0.35 -5.99 -11.95
CA VAL A 31 1.37 -6.79 -12.62
C VAL A 31 0.84 -7.20 -13.99
N GLN A 32 1.56 -6.80 -15.04
CA GLN A 32 1.24 -7.19 -16.41
C GLN A 32 2.22 -8.27 -16.92
N THR A 33 2.56 -8.21 -18.20
CA THR A 33 3.32 -9.24 -18.91
C THR A 33 4.83 -9.20 -18.68
N HIS A 34 5.36 -8.12 -18.10
CA HIS A 34 6.80 -7.90 -17.91
C HIS A 34 7.14 -7.29 -16.54
N PRO A 35 8.18 -7.80 -15.83
CA PRO A 35 8.43 -7.43 -14.43
C PRO A 35 8.85 -5.98 -14.20
N ASP A 36 9.50 -5.35 -15.19
CA ASP A 36 9.86 -3.92 -15.13
C ASP A 36 8.74 -2.96 -15.55
N LYS A 37 7.65 -3.47 -16.14
CA LYS A 37 6.55 -2.65 -16.66
C LYS A 37 5.35 -2.75 -15.73
N LEU A 38 5.42 -2.02 -14.63
CA LEU A 38 4.31 -1.87 -13.70
C LEU A 38 3.38 -0.75 -14.17
N HIS A 39 2.08 -1.02 -14.19
CA HIS A 39 1.07 -0.02 -14.50
C HIS A 39 0.49 0.52 -13.18
N PRO A 40 0.69 1.81 -12.85
CA PRO A 40 0.05 2.41 -11.68
C PRO A 40 -1.47 2.35 -11.83
N ILE A 41 -2.17 1.96 -10.78
CA ILE A 41 -3.64 1.98 -10.77
C ILE A 41 -4.08 3.03 -9.75
N PRO A 42 -5.05 3.89 -10.09
CA PRO A 42 -5.70 4.71 -9.09
C PRO A 42 -6.39 3.81 -8.06
N PHE A 43 -6.33 4.19 -6.79
CA PHE A 43 -7.16 3.53 -5.78
C PHE A 43 -8.62 3.81 -6.11
N SER A 44 -9.43 2.75 -6.15
CA SER A 44 -10.88 2.81 -6.26
C SER A 44 -11.49 1.97 -5.14
N SER A 45 -12.78 2.20 -4.87
CA SER A 45 -13.57 1.35 -3.96
C SER A 45 -13.97 0.02 -4.61
N GLU A 46 -13.51 -0.26 -5.82
CA GLU A 46 -13.79 -1.51 -6.51
C GLU A 46 -12.92 -2.62 -5.90
N PRO A 47 -13.46 -3.84 -5.76
CA PRO A 47 -12.69 -4.96 -5.26
C PRO A 47 -11.51 -5.28 -6.20
N LEU A 48 -10.44 -5.83 -5.62
CA LEU A 48 -9.34 -6.38 -6.41
C LEU A 48 -9.84 -7.56 -7.24
N ASN A 49 -9.31 -7.71 -8.45
CA ASN A 49 -9.71 -8.80 -9.33
C ASN A 49 -8.92 -10.08 -9.01
N GLU A 50 -9.63 -11.18 -8.73
CA GLU A 50 -9.11 -12.50 -8.39
C GLU A 50 -8.22 -13.13 -9.48
N ASP A 51 -8.34 -12.70 -10.74
CA ASP A 51 -7.51 -13.19 -11.85
C ASP A 51 -6.18 -12.41 -12.01
N MET A 52 -5.96 -11.40 -11.18
CA MET A 52 -4.82 -10.48 -11.23
C MET A 52 -3.84 -10.64 -10.06
N VAL A 53 -2.69 -9.99 -10.21
CA VAL A 53 -1.67 -9.84 -9.18
C VAL A 53 -1.36 -8.36 -9.04
N TYR A 54 -1.31 -7.88 -7.80
CA TYR A 54 -1.12 -6.46 -7.49
C TYR A 54 0.07 -6.25 -6.57
N LEU A 55 0.72 -5.10 -6.70
CA LEU A 55 1.78 -4.65 -5.80
C LEU A 55 1.34 -3.38 -5.08
N PHE A 56 1.42 -3.39 -3.75
CA PHE A 56 1.15 -2.23 -2.91
C PHE A 56 2.42 -1.83 -2.18
N ILE A 57 2.84 -0.58 -2.33
CA ILE A 57 3.90 -0.01 -1.49
C ILE A 57 3.24 0.71 -0.33
N ASN A 58 3.63 0.41 0.91
CA ASN A 58 3.28 1.19 2.08
C ASN A 58 4.57 1.77 2.68
N ASP A 59 4.81 3.06 2.44
CA ASP A 59 6.02 3.76 2.88
C ASP A 59 6.14 3.86 4.41
N VAL A 60 4.99 3.94 5.12
CA VAL A 60 4.96 4.04 6.59
C VAL A 60 5.43 2.73 7.22
N LEU A 61 4.93 1.60 6.72
CA LEU A 61 5.34 0.27 7.18
C LEU A 61 6.67 -0.18 6.55
N ARG A 62 7.17 0.54 5.54
CA ARG A 62 8.25 0.11 4.66
C ARG A 62 8.02 -1.32 4.14
N LYS A 63 6.82 -1.56 3.62
CA LYS A 63 6.41 -2.87 3.07
C LYS A 63 6.03 -2.75 1.61
N ILE A 64 6.31 -3.82 0.86
CA ILE A 64 5.77 -4.06 -0.48
C ILE A 64 4.93 -5.33 -0.36
N PHE A 65 3.62 -5.19 -0.48
CA PHE A 65 2.71 -6.34 -0.50
C PHE A 65 2.53 -6.80 -1.95
N LEU A 66 2.76 -8.09 -2.18
CA LEU A 66 2.40 -8.80 -3.41
C LEU A 66 1.08 -9.52 -3.15
N TRP A 67 -0.02 -8.92 -3.56
CA TRP A 67 -1.33 -9.54 -3.46
C TRP A 67 -1.57 -10.44 -4.67
N VAL A 68 -2.00 -11.67 -4.41
CA VAL A 68 -2.17 -12.71 -5.41
C VAL A 68 -3.62 -13.20 -5.40
N GLY A 69 -4.32 -12.94 -6.50
CA GLY A 69 -5.67 -13.43 -6.67
C GLY A 69 -5.71 -14.96 -6.80
N THR A 70 -6.79 -15.55 -6.31
CA THR A 70 -7.03 -17.00 -6.26
C THR A 70 -6.96 -17.63 -7.66
N THR A 71 -7.56 -16.99 -8.66
CA THR A 71 -7.64 -17.49 -10.05
C THR A 71 -6.51 -16.95 -10.95
N ALA A 72 -5.60 -16.14 -10.41
CA ALA A 72 -4.49 -15.59 -11.17
C ALA A 72 -3.60 -16.66 -11.82
N SER A 73 -3.23 -16.44 -13.08
CA SER A 73 -2.43 -17.39 -13.85
C SER A 73 -1.03 -17.59 -13.24
N ILE A 74 -0.47 -18.80 -13.41
CA ILE A 74 0.90 -19.14 -12.98
C ILE A 74 1.91 -18.12 -13.52
N ARG A 75 1.72 -17.69 -14.77
CA ARG A 75 2.58 -16.69 -15.40
C ARG A 75 2.50 -15.35 -14.68
N SER A 76 1.30 -14.87 -14.35
CA SER A 76 1.11 -13.61 -13.61
C SER A 76 1.76 -13.68 -12.23
N LYS A 77 1.56 -14.79 -11.51
CA LYS A 77 2.19 -15.05 -10.19
C LYS A 77 3.72 -14.99 -10.26
N PHE A 78 4.31 -15.63 -11.27
CA PHE A 78 5.75 -15.60 -11.50
C PHE A 78 6.26 -14.19 -11.81
N VAL A 79 5.62 -13.49 -12.76
CA VAL A 79 6.00 -12.11 -13.11
C VAL A 79 5.85 -11.20 -11.88
N GLY A 80 4.79 -11.35 -11.08
CA GLY A 80 4.54 -10.54 -9.90
C GLY A 80 5.60 -10.71 -8.82
N ALA A 81 6.02 -11.95 -8.55
CA ALA A 81 7.14 -12.22 -7.64
C ALA A 81 8.44 -11.53 -8.12
N HIS A 82 8.75 -11.62 -9.42
CA HIS A 82 9.89 -10.92 -9.99
C HIS A 82 9.76 -9.39 -9.91
N SER A 83 8.58 -8.85 -10.23
CA SER A 83 8.26 -7.42 -10.13
C SER A 83 8.46 -6.90 -8.71
N ALA A 84 8.04 -7.65 -7.68
CA ALA A 84 8.20 -7.26 -6.29
C ALA A 84 9.68 -7.05 -5.90
N ILE A 85 10.56 -7.95 -6.35
CA ILE A 85 12.00 -7.85 -6.10
C ILE A 85 12.61 -6.68 -6.87
N VAL A 86 12.21 -6.47 -8.12
CA VAL A 86 12.64 -5.33 -8.92
C VAL A 86 12.21 -4.02 -8.27
N LEU A 87 10.96 -3.95 -7.80
CA LEU A 87 10.40 -2.78 -7.13
C LEU A 87 11.12 -2.49 -5.81
N GLN A 88 11.38 -3.52 -4.99
CA GLN A 88 12.17 -3.39 -3.77
C GLN A 88 13.56 -2.79 -4.04
N ARG A 89 14.25 -3.25 -5.09
CA ARG A 89 15.56 -2.70 -5.46
C ARG A 89 15.50 -1.23 -5.85
N LYS A 90 14.41 -0.80 -6.52
CA LYS A 90 14.17 0.59 -6.94
C LYS A 90 13.76 1.49 -5.78
N THR A 91 12.87 1.02 -4.90
CA THR A 91 12.36 1.77 -3.74
C THR A 91 13.36 1.82 -2.58
N GLY A 92 14.13 0.75 -2.39
CA GLY A 92 15.17 0.62 -1.38
C GLY A 92 15.10 -0.73 -0.67
N ILE A 93 16.27 -1.38 -0.51
CA ILE A 93 16.40 -2.73 0.06
C ILE A 93 15.86 -2.88 1.50
N THR A 94 15.61 -1.76 2.19
CA THR A 94 15.02 -1.76 3.54
C THR A 94 13.53 -2.06 3.55
N TYR A 95 12.85 -2.00 2.40
CA TYR A 95 11.45 -2.37 2.29
C TYR A 95 11.31 -3.88 2.35
N ARG A 96 10.41 -4.41 3.18
CA ARG A 96 10.15 -5.86 3.24
C ARG A 96 9.08 -6.24 2.22
N VAL A 97 9.36 -7.24 1.38
CA VAL A 97 8.36 -7.85 0.51
C VAL A 97 7.56 -8.88 1.32
N GLU A 98 6.23 -8.81 1.25
CA GLU A 98 5.29 -9.73 1.88
C GLU A 98 4.32 -10.25 0.80
N ASN A 99 4.19 -11.58 0.71
CA ASN A 99 3.22 -12.21 -0.18
C ASN A 99 1.88 -12.33 0.55
N ILE A 100 0.80 -11.95 -0.10
CA ILE A 100 -0.56 -11.95 0.40
C ILE A 100 -1.42 -12.74 -0.58
N ASP A 101 -1.92 -13.89 -0.16
CA ASP A 101 -2.93 -14.62 -0.92
C ASP A 101 -4.31 -14.01 -0.62
N GLU A 102 -5.15 -13.91 -1.65
CA GLU A 102 -6.56 -13.55 -1.51
C GLU A 102 -7.26 -14.47 -0.47
N ASP A 103 -8.17 -13.87 0.30
CA ASP A 103 -8.87 -14.45 1.47
C ASP A 103 -7.98 -14.75 2.69
N HIS A 104 -6.67 -14.56 2.58
CA HIS A 104 -5.68 -14.82 3.64
C HIS A 104 -4.88 -13.56 3.99
N GLU A 105 -5.51 -12.39 3.90
CA GLU A 105 -4.81 -11.13 4.09
C GLU A 105 -4.36 -10.92 5.52
N SER A 106 -3.10 -10.50 5.66
CA SER A 106 -2.55 -10.11 6.95
C SER A 106 -3.23 -8.84 7.49
N ALA A 107 -3.21 -8.68 8.81
CA ALA A 107 -3.78 -7.49 9.44
C ALA A 107 -3.11 -6.19 8.97
N ASP A 108 -1.83 -6.24 8.63
CA ASP A 108 -1.09 -5.09 8.08
C ASP A 108 -1.54 -4.74 6.67
N PHE A 109 -1.79 -5.74 5.83
CA PHE A 109 -2.37 -5.51 4.50
C PHE A 109 -3.77 -4.92 4.62
N ARG A 110 -4.64 -5.52 5.45
CA ARG A 110 -6.00 -5.01 5.70
C ARG A 110 -6.00 -3.57 6.18
N ARG A 111 -5.10 -3.21 7.09
CA ARG A 111 -4.92 -1.82 7.55
C ARG A 111 -4.43 -0.89 6.44
N THR A 112 -3.59 -1.40 5.54
CA THR A 112 -3.09 -0.63 4.39
C THR A 112 -4.24 -0.30 3.44
N ILE A 113 -5.16 -1.25 3.19
CA ILE A 113 -6.28 -1.05 2.28
C ILE A 113 -7.53 -0.42 2.94
N SER A 114 -7.71 -0.56 4.25
CA SER A 114 -8.87 0.01 4.97
C SER A 114 -8.88 1.53 5.01
N VAL A 115 -7.73 2.17 4.74
CA VAL A 115 -7.64 3.63 4.57
C VAL A 115 -8.48 4.11 3.39
N PHE A 116 -8.90 3.20 2.49
CA PHE A 116 -9.57 3.53 1.24
C PHE A 116 -11.09 3.27 1.22
N GLU A 117 -11.66 2.68 2.28
CA GLU A 117 -13.10 2.40 2.41
C GLU A 117 -13.88 3.46 3.22
N ALA A 118 -13.22 4.55 3.62
CA ALA A 118 -13.80 5.64 4.43
C ALA A 118 -14.07 6.90 3.62
#